data_AF-A0A932TF42-F1
#
_entry.id   AF-A0A932TF42-F1
#
_cell.length_a   1.000
_cell.length_b   1.000
_cell.length_c   1.000
_cell.angle_alpha   90.00
_cell.angle_beta   90.00
_cell.angle_gamma   90.00
#
_symmetry.space_group_name_H-M   'P 1'
#
loop_
_entity.id
_entity.type
_entity.pdbx_description
1 polymer ?
#
loop_
_entity_poly.entity_id
_entity_poly.type
_entity_poly.pdbx_seq_one_letter_code
_entity_poly.pdbx_strand_id
1 'polypeptide(L)'
;MNFIIRVSAFLLITVVMMLNAIAINPVLTKELDRSAYYTAMASNDVVLIDKELKAIQESSIKEKDGFEGALLMKRAGLATKVKQKLAFFKEGHQKLESSIATNVDNAELHFLRLMIQENAPKVLNYNKDMIKDKKEVLKSYKNLPAEVQKIITEYSKTSKIITLKDL
;
A
#
# COMPACT_ATOMS: atom_id res chain seq x y z
N MET A 1 42.70 -50.60 -7.48
CA MET A 1 42.00 -50.03 -6.31
C MET A 1 41.62 -48.55 -6.48
N ASN A 2 42.45 -47.72 -7.13
CA ASN A 2 42.22 -46.26 -7.22
C ASN A 2 41.13 -45.81 -8.21
N PHE A 3 40.72 -46.68 -9.14
CA PHE A 3 39.70 -46.33 -10.13
C PHE A 3 38.29 -46.33 -9.53
N ILE A 4 37.96 -47.37 -8.75
CA ILE A 4 36.63 -47.53 -8.14
C ILE A 4 36.36 -46.41 -7.11
N ILE A 5 37.35 -46.06 -6.29
CA ILE A 5 37.24 -44.99 -5.28
C ILE A 5 36.99 -43.62 -5.95
N ARG A 6 37.60 -43.37 -7.11
CA ARG A 6 37.41 -42.12 -7.88
C ARG A 6 36.01 -42.02 -8.49
N VAL A 7 35.46 -43.13 -8.98
CA VAL A 7 34.10 -43.16 -9.54
C VAL A 7 33.04 -42.96 -8.44
N SER A 8 33.21 -43.58 -7.27
CA SER A 8 32.30 -43.41 -6.13
C SER A 8 32.29 -41.98 -5.58
N ALA A 9 33.47 -41.32 -5.50
CA ALA A 9 33.58 -39.93 -5.07
C ALA A 9 32.92 -38.96 -6.07
N PHE A 10 33.04 -39.23 -7.38
CA PHE A 10 32.37 -38.45 -8.42
C PHE A 10 30.84 -38.60 -8.34
N LEU A 11 30.35 -39.82 -8.12
CA LEU A 11 28.92 -40.10 -7.98
C LEU A 11 28.32 -39.37 -6.76
N LEU A 12 29.03 -39.35 -5.63
CA LEU A 12 28.60 -38.68 -4.41
C LEU A 12 28.52 -37.15 -4.59
N ILE A 13 29.50 -36.55 -5.30
CA ILE A 13 29.54 -35.11 -5.59
C ILE A 13 28.39 -34.72 -6.53
N THR A 14 28.04 -35.56 -7.51
CA THR A 14 26.90 -35.29 -8.40
C THR A 14 25.55 -35.32 -7.69
N VAL A 15 25.37 -36.21 -6.70
CA VAL A 15 24.13 -36.30 -5.92
C VAL A 15 23.96 -35.11 -4.97
N VAL A 16 25.06 -34.59 -4.41
CA VAL A 16 25.03 -33.39 -3.54
C VAL A 16 24.69 -32.11 -4.34
N MET A 17 25.10 -32.02 -5.61
CA MET A 17 24.71 -30.90 -6.48
C MET A 17 23.22 -30.92 -6.88
N MET A 18 22.58 -32.10 -6.92
CA MET A 18 21.16 -32.23 -7.27
C MET A 18 20.19 -31.85 -6.15
N LEU A 19 20.65 -31.76 -4.90
CA LEU A 19 19.80 -31.41 -3.74
C LEU A 19 19.67 -29.90 -3.47
N ASN A 20 20.47 -29.06 -4.14
CA ASN A 20 20.45 -27.59 -3.95
C ASN A 20 19.62 -26.82 -4.99
N ALA A 21 18.95 -27.52 -5.91
CA ALA A 21 18.04 -26.88 -6.86
C ALA A 21 16.62 -26.78 -6.28
N ILE A 22 16.45 -26.08 -5.16
CA ILE A 22 15.15 -25.48 -4.88
C ILE A 22 15.00 -24.39 -5.94
N ALA A 23 14.26 -24.72 -7.01
CA ALA A 23 13.81 -23.73 -7.97
C ALA A 23 12.95 -22.71 -7.21
N ILE A 24 13.59 -21.62 -6.76
CA ILE A 24 12.89 -20.40 -6.40
C ILE A 24 12.35 -19.88 -7.73
N ASN A 25 11.18 -20.36 -8.13
CA ASN A 25 10.41 -19.68 -9.16
C ASN A 25 10.25 -18.26 -8.63
N PRO A 26 10.81 -17.22 -9.30
CA PRO A 26 10.47 -15.87 -8.92
C PRO A 26 8.96 -15.76 -9.12
N VAL A 27 8.20 -15.79 -8.02
CA VAL A 27 6.80 -15.36 -8.04
C VAL A 27 6.88 -13.97 -8.65
N LEU A 28 6.29 -13.81 -9.83
CA LEU A 28 6.18 -12.52 -10.48
C LEU A 28 5.25 -11.68 -9.59
N THR A 29 5.85 -10.99 -8.62
CA THR A 29 5.15 -10.11 -7.70
C THR A 29 4.78 -8.85 -8.47
N LYS A 30 3.49 -8.67 -8.73
CA LYS A 30 2.98 -7.43 -9.30
C LYS A 30 3.07 -6.37 -8.20
N GLU A 31 4.13 -5.56 -8.27
CA GLU A 31 4.30 -4.39 -7.41
C GLU A 31 3.18 -3.36 -7.64
N LEU A 32 2.97 -2.50 -6.64
CA LEU A 32 2.00 -1.40 -6.75
C LEU A 32 2.54 -0.30 -7.67
N ASP A 33 1.74 0.05 -8.68
CA ASP A 33 1.93 1.28 -9.46
C ASP A 33 1.39 2.47 -8.66
N ARG A 34 2.29 3.15 -7.92
CA ARG A 34 1.94 4.31 -7.09
C ARG A 34 1.39 5.46 -7.92
N SER A 35 1.87 5.65 -9.14
CA SER A 35 1.36 6.69 -10.04
C SER A 35 -0.10 6.45 -10.37
N ALA A 36 -0.44 5.23 -10.79
CA ALA A 36 -1.82 4.85 -11.08
C ALA A 36 -2.69 4.96 -9.82
N TYR A 37 -2.18 4.46 -8.68
CA TYR A 37 -2.87 4.51 -7.40
C TYR A 37 -3.25 5.94 -6.97
N TYR A 38 -2.28 6.84 -6.94
CA TYR A 38 -2.52 8.21 -6.49
C TYR A 38 -3.28 9.04 -7.53
N THR A 39 -3.18 8.70 -8.82
CA THR A 39 -4.09 9.22 -9.85
C THR A 39 -5.54 8.83 -9.55
N ALA A 40 -5.78 7.59 -9.12
CA ALA A 40 -7.11 7.14 -8.67
C ALA A 40 -7.60 7.84 -7.41
N MET A 41 -6.75 7.99 -6.41
CA MET A 41 -7.09 8.69 -5.17
C MET A 41 -7.46 10.16 -5.42
N ALA A 42 -6.75 10.84 -6.32
CA ALA A 42 -7.01 12.24 -6.67
C ALA A 42 -8.24 12.42 -7.59
N SER A 43 -8.61 11.38 -8.35
CA SER A 43 -9.70 11.44 -9.32
C SER A 43 -11.10 11.41 -8.70
N ASN A 44 -12.10 11.89 -9.43
CA ASN A 44 -13.52 11.65 -9.16
C ASN A 44 -14.14 10.63 -10.14
N ASP A 45 -13.30 9.97 -10.94
CA ASP A 45 -13.69 8.94 -11.88
C ASP A 45 -13.81 7.57 -11.18
N VAL A 46 -15.06 7.14 -11.04
CA VAL A 46 -15.46 5.85 -10.46
C VAL A 46 -14.87 4.68 -11.24
N VAL A 47 -14.74 4.77 -12.57
CA VAL A 47 -14.17 3.70 -13.41
C VAL A 47 -12.68 3.55 -13.14
N LEU A 48 -11.97 4.67 -13.01
CA LEU A 48 -10.54 4.67 -12.72
C LEU A 48 -10.27 4.09 -11.33
N ILE A 49 -11.09 4.43 -10.34
CA ILE A 49 -11.01 3.85 -8.98
C ILE A 49 -11.31 2.34 -8.99
N ASP A 50 -12.32 1.88 -9.73
CA ASP A 50 -12.63 0.45 -9.83
C ASP A 50 -11.52 -0.34 -10.51
N LYS A 51 -10.91 0.24 -11.54
CA LYS A 51 -9.75 -0.35 -12.21
C LYS A 51 -8.61 -0.53 -11.22
N GLU A 52 -8.33 0.48 -10.43
CA GLU A 52 -7.23 0.44 -9.46
C GLU A 52 -7.50 -0.52 -8.30
N LEU A 53 -8.74 -0.59 -7.80
CA LEU A 53 -9.14 -1.60 -6.81
C LEU A 53 -8.83 -3.03 -7.29
N LYS A 54 -9.12 -3.33 -8.56
CA LYS A 54 -8.76 -4.62 -9.16
C LYS A 54 -7.25 -4.82 -9.27
N ALA A 55 -6.51 -3.78 -9.66
CA ALA A 55 -5.06 -3.85 -9.78
C ALA A 55 -4.39 -4.15 -8.43
N ILE A 56 -4.85 -3.54 -7.34
CA ILE A 56 -4.37 -3.82 -5.98
C ILE A 56 -4.72 -5.24 -5.56
N GLN A 57 -5.91 -5.74 -5.90
CA GLN A 57 -6.31 -7.13 -5.63
C GLN A 57 -5.41 -8.16 -6.31
N GLU A 58 -4.76 -7.81 -7.42
CA GLU A 58 -3.77 -8.64 -8.09
C GLU A 58 -2.33 -8.40 -7.61
N SER A 59 -2.10 -7.33 -6.84
CA SER A 59 -0.79 -7.03 -6.28
C SER A 59 -0.44 -7.96 -5.12
N SER A 60 0.87 -8.09 -4.91
CA SER A 60 1.48 -8.89 -3.84
C SER A 60 2.14 -8.03 -2.76
N ILE A 61 1.85 -6.73 -2.72
CA ILE A 61 2.42 -5.84 -1.70
C ILE A 61 1.91 -6.24 -0.32
N LYS A 62 2.76 -6.08 0.70
CA LYS A 62 2.43 -6.46 2.07
C LYS A 62 1.26 -5.65 2.63
N GLU A 63 1.21 -4.35 2.33
CA GLU A 63 0.21 -3.41 2.86
C GLU A 63 -1.06 -3.29 1.98
N LYS A 64 -1.31 -4.29 1.14
CA LYS A 64 -2.40 -4.32 0.16
C LYS A 64 -3.75 -3.89 0.72
N ASP A 65 -4.13 -4.43 1.88
CA ASP A 65 -5.40 -4.10 2.53
C ASP A 65 -5.48 -2.60 2.89
N GLY A 66 -4.38 -1.99 3.29
CA GLY A 66 -4.33 -0.55 3.58
C GLY A 66 -4.62 0.31 2.35
N PHE A 67 -3.97 -0.01 1.23
CA PHE A 67 -4.18 0.69 -0.05
C PHE A 67 -5.59 0.48 -0.60
N GLU A 68 -6.09 -0.77 -0.57
CA GLU A 68 -7.46 -1.10 -0.96
C GLU A 68 -8.47 -0.36 -0.07
N GLY A 69 -8.23 -0.36 1.25
CA GLY A 69 -9.11 0.27 2.22
C GLY A 69 -9.27 1.77 1.99
N ALA A 70 -8.18 2.47 1.75
CA ALA A 70 -8.22 3.90 1.44
C ALA A 70 -8.98 4.20 0.12
N LEU A 71 -8.81 3.38 -0.94
CA LEU A 71 -9.58 3.55 -2.18
C LEU A 71 -11.06 3.23 -2.01
N LEU A 72 -11.43 2.24 -1.19
CA LEU A 72 -12.83 1.98 -0.87
C LEU A 72 -13.46 3.18 -0.14
N MET A 73 -12.74 3.80 0.79
CA MET A 73 -13.22 5.02 1.46
C MET A 73 -13.34 6.19 0.49
N LYS A 74 -12.38 6.36 -0.44
CA LYS A 74 -12.51 7.34 -1.53
C LYS A 74 -13.75 7.06 -2.39
N ARG A 75 -13.98 5.79 -2.76
CA ARG A 75 -15.14 5.35 -3.53
C ARG A 75 -16.46 5.61 -2.82
N ALA A 76 -16.49 5.47 -1.49
CA ALA A 76 -17.65 5.81 -0.66
C ALA A 76 -18.05 7.29 -0.82
N GLY A 77 -17.09 8.20 -0.96
CA GLY A 77 -17.34 9.61 -1.21
C GLY A 77 -18.13 9.86 -2.50
N LEU A 78 -17.87 9.06 -3.53
CA LEU A 78 -18.43 9.19 -4.89
C LEU A 78 -19.72 8.38 -5.11
N ALA A 79 -19.99 7.38 -4.27
CA ALA A 79 -21.22 6.58 -4.40
C ALA A 79 -22.48 7.44 -4.20
N THR A 80 -23.54 7.17 -4.96
CA THR A 80 -24.80 7.95 -4.90
C THR A 80 -25.76 7.42 -3.83
N LYS A 81 -25.83 6.10 -3.65
CA LYS A 81 -26.76 5.46 -2.70
C LYS A 81 -26.15 5.43 -1.30
N VAL A 82 -26.90 5.90 -0.29
CA VAL A 82 -26.46 5.93 1.12
C VAL A 82 -25.99 4.57 1.62
N LYS A 83 -26.71 3.49 1.28
CA LYS A 83 -26.31 2.12 1.64
C LYS A 83 -24.93 1.74 1.08
N GLN A 84 -24.63 2.14 -0.15
CA GLN A 84 -23.34 1.88 -0.80
C GLN A 84 -22.23 2.74 -0.20
N LYS A 85 -22.49 4.04 0.02
CA LYS A 85 -21.56 4.93 0.74
C LYS A 85 -21.12 4.31 2.06
N LEU A 86 -22.09 3.87 2.86
CA LEU A 86 -21.81 3.28 4.17
C LEU A 86 -21.09 1.93 4.08
N ALA A 87 -21.45 1.08 3.11
CA ALA A 87 -20.79 -0.20 2.90
C ALA A 87 -19.31 -0.02 2.55
N PHE A 88 -19.01 0.79 1.52
CA PHE A 88 -17.64 1.07 1.10
C PHE A 88 -16.82 1.73 2.21
N PHE A 89 -17.41 2.70 2.93
CA PHE A 89 -16.70 3.36 4.02
C PHE A 89 -16.36 2.38 5.15
N LYS A 90 -17.30 1.54 5.59
CA LYS A 90 -17.07 0.58 6.67
C LYS A 90 -16.02 -0.46 6.31
N GLU A 91 -16.12 -1.03 5.11
CA GLU A 91 -15.17 -2.00 4.61
C GLU A 91 -13.77 -1.39 4.49
N GLY A 92 -13.69 -0.21 3.86
CA GLY A 92 -12.43 0.49 3.68
C GLY A 92 -11.78 0.93 4.99
N HIS A 93 -12.58 1.44 5.93
CA HIS A 93 -12.13 1.80 7.28
C HIS A 93 -11.55 0.59 8.01
N GLN A 94 -12.25 -0.55 8.00
CA GLN A 94 -11.76 -1.77 8.67
C GLN A 94 -10.42 -2.20 8.11
N LYS A 95 -10.27 -2.23 6.78
CA LYS A 95 -9.03 -2.61 6.10
C LYS A 95 -7.88 -1.64 6.40
N LEU A 96 -8.11 -0.33 6.26
CA LEU A 96 -7.09 0.69 6.48
C LEU A 96 -6.61 0.72 7.94
N GLU A 97 -7.53 0.75 8.91
CA GLU A 97 -7.17 0.79 10.33
C GLU A 97 -6.44 -0.48 10.77
N SER A 98 -6.85 -1.65 10.27
CA SER A 98 -6.17 -2.92 10.58
C SER A 98 -4.77 -2.98 9.98
N SER A 99 -4.59 -2.46 8.77
CA SER A 99 -3.28 -2.35 8.11
C SER A 99 -2.35 -1.40 8.86
N ILE A 100 -2.87 -0.26 9.37
CA ILE A 100 -2.09 0.68 10.19
C ILE A 100 -1.74 0.06 11.54
N ALA A 101 -2.67 -0.64 12.20
CA ALA A 101 -2.42 -1.27 13.49
C ALA A 101 -1.30 -2.32 13.44
N THR A 102 -1.11 -2.98 12.29
CA THR A 102 -0.06 -3.99 12.07
C THR A 102 1.21 -3.42 11.43
N ASN A 103 1.15 -2.21 10.88
CA ASN A 103 2.28 -1.53 10.23
C ASN A 103 2.39 -0.08 10.72
N VAL A 104 2.54 0.09 12.04
CA VAL A 104 2.45 1.40 12.73
C VAL A 104 3.51 2.42 12.31
N ASP A 105 4.62 1.99 11.71
CA ASP A 105 5.68 2.86 11.21
C ASP A 105 5.55 3.15 9.70
N ASN A 106 4.52 2.61 9.03
CA ASN A 106 4.33 2.82 7.60
C ASN A 106 3.72 4.20 7.33
N ALA A 107 4.60 5.16 7.06
CA ALA A 107 4.22 6.54 6.79
C ALA A 107 3.33 6.73 5.55
N GLU A 108 3.42 5.84 4.55
CA GLU A 108 2.54 5.89 3.37
C GLU A 108 1.09 5.59 3.77
N LEU A 109 0.83 4.59 4.63
CA LEU A 109 -0.50 4.32 5.18
C LEU A 109 -1.04 5.46 6.05
N HIS A 110 -0.18 6.08 6.86
CA HIS A 110 -0.54 7.28 7.62
C HIS A 110 -0.93 8.43 6.70
N PHE A 111 -0.20 8.62 5.59
CA PHE A 111 -0.55 9.62 4.59
C PHE A 111 -1.91 9.35 3.93
N LEU A 112 -2.20 8.09 3.56
CA LEU A 112 -3.52 7.70 3.04
C LEU A 112 -4.64 8.03 4.03
N ARG A 113 -4.47 7.65 5.30
CA ARG A 113 -5.46 7.94 6.34
C ARG A 113 -5.64 9.45 6.55
N LEU A 114 -4.57 10.23 6.55
CA LEU A 114 -4.65 11.68 6.66
C LEU A 114 -5.49 12.29 5.53
N MET A 115 -5.22 11.91 4.27
CA MET A 115 -6.00 12.39 3.13
C MET A 115 -7.49 12.08 3.28
N ILE A 116 -7.84 10.87 3.71
CA ILE A 116 -9.25 10.48 3.91
C ILE A 116 -9.88 11.27 5.05
N GLN A 117 -9.21 11.35 6.21
CA GLN A 117 -9.72 12.05 7.39
C GLN A 117 -9.98 13.54 7.12
N GLU A 118 -9.09 14.19 6.38
CA GLU A 118 -9.20 15.61 6.06
C GLU A 118 -10.40 15.92 5.15
N ASN A 119 -10.77 14.97 4.29
CA ASN A 119 -11.87 15.10 3.34
C ASN A 119 -13.18 14.45 3.82
N ALA A 120 -13.17 13.73 4.94
CA ALA A 120 -14.33 13.04 5.47
C ALA A 120 -15.37 14.01 6.06
N PRO A 121 -16.68 13.75 5.88
CA PRO A 121 -17.74 14.50 6.56
C PRO A 121 -17.59 14.45 8.08
N LYS A 122 -17.73 15.61 8.75
CA LYS A 122 -17.60 15.73 10.22
C LYS A 122 -18.49 14.75 11.00
N VAL A 123 -19.66 14.39 10.47
CA VAL A 123 -20.60 13.45 11.09
C VAL A 123 -20.02 12.04 11.27
N LEU A 124 -19.02 11.66 10.47
CA LEU A 124 -18.34 10.36 10.60
C LEU A 124 -17.34 10.32 11.75
N ASN A 125 -16.96 11.50 12.29
CA ASN A 125 -15.98 11.62 13.38
C ASN A 125 -14.64 10.91 13.08
N TYR A 126 -14.31 10.77 11.79
CA TYR A 126 -13.10 10.14 11.29
C TYR A 126 -12.05 11.20 10.98
N ASN A 127 -11.61 11.90 12.01
CA ASN A 127 -10.63 12.99 11.91
C ASN A 127 -9.75 13.14 13.16
N LYS A 128 -9.77 12.14 14.04
CA LYS A 128 -9.11 12.21 15.36
C LYS A 128 -7.60 12.01 15.30
N ASP A 129 -7.12 11.34 14.26
CA ASP A 129 -5.72 10.96 14.11
C ASP A 129 -4.93 11.90 13.19
N MET A 130 -5.54 12.97 12.62
CA MET A 130 -4.89 13.83 11.63
C MET A 130 -3.53 14.39 12.10
N ILE A 131 -3.42 14.79 13.36
CA ILE A 131 -2.16 15.33 13.93
C ILE A 131 -1.11 14.22 14.11
N LYS A 132 -1.55 13.03 14.53
CA LYS A 132 -0.68 11.85 14.66
C LYS A 132 -0.14 11.44 13.30
N ASP A 133 -1.02 11.34 12.30
CA ASP A 133 -0.66 10.94 10.94
C ASP A 133 0.27 11.97 10.30
N LYS A 134 0.01 13.27 10.47
CA LYS A 134 0.94 14.32 10.04
C LYS A 134 2.34 14.09 10.60
N LYS A 135 2.45 13.83 11.90
CA LYS A 135 3.75 13.62 12.56
C LYS A 135 4.51 12.43 11.96
N GLU A 136 3.85 11.30 11.76
CA GLU A 136 4.50 10.11 11.17
C GLU A 136 4.92 10.35 9.72
N VAL A 137 4.09 11.04 8.92
CA VAL A 137 4.44 11.41 7.54
C VAL A 137 5.67 12.30 7.49
N LEU A 138 5.71 13.36 8.30
CA LEU A 138 6.84 14.31 8.30
C LEU A 138 8.13 13.66 8.80
N LYS A 139 8.05 12.85 9.86
CA LYS A 139 9.18 12.11 10.42
C LYS A 139 9.88 11.23 9.39
N SER A 140 9.10 10.59 8.52
CA SER A 140 9.61 9.62 7.53
C SER A 140 9.71 10.19 6.12
N TYR A 141 9.33 11.45 5.90
CA TYR A 141 9.18 12.04 4.57
C TYR A 141 10.40 11.83 3.66
N LYS A 142 11.61 12.10 4.17
CA LYS A 142 12.87 11.96 3.41
C LYS A 142 13.21 10.51 3.05
N ASN A 143 12.61 9.53 3.74
CA ASN A 143 12.84 8.11 3.55
C ASN A 143 11.74 7.45 2.69
N LEU A 144 10.68 8.17 2.36
CA LEU A 144 9.63 7.67 1.47
C LEU A 144 10.15 7.58 0.02
N PRO A 145 9.56 6.74 -0.83
CA PRO A 145 9.88 6.72 -2.26
C PRO A 145 9.73 8.13 -2.87
N ALA A 146 10.62 8.49 -3.80
CA ALA A 146 10.65 9.83 -4.39
C ALA A 146 9.30 10.24 -5.03
N GLU A 147 8.59 9.28 -5.60
CA GLU A 147 7.25 9.48 -6.14
C GLU A 147 6.24 9.88 -5.04
N VAL A 148 6.26 9.19 -3.91
CA VAL A 148 5.38 9.50 -2.75
C VAL A 148 5.73 10.87 -2.17
N GLN A 149 7.03 11.22 -2.10
CA GLN A 149 7.46 12.55 -1.67
C GLN A 149 6.88 13.65 -2.56
N LYS A 150 6.92 13.47 -3.88
CA LYS A 150 6.33 14.40 -4.85
C LYS A 150 4.82 14.53 -4.64
N ILE A 151 4.13 13.42 -4.39
CA ILE A 151 2.67 13.41 -4.16
C ILE A 151 2.31 14.13 -2.86
N ILE A 152 3.05 13.90 -1.78
CA ILE A 152 2.88 14.62 -0.51
C ILE A 152 3.13 16.12 -0.70
N THR A 153 4.19 16.48 -1.43
CA THR A 153 4.51 17.88 -1.77
C THR A 153 3.35 18.52 -2.53
N GLU A 154 2.79 17.83 -3.53
CA GLU A 154 1.65 18.33 -4.28
C GLU A 154 0.42 18.50 -3.39
N TYR A 155 0.09 17.48 -2.59
CA TYR A 155 -1.04 17.50 -1.66
C TYR A 155 -0.93 18.64 -0.63
N SER A 156 0.29 18.96 -0.19
CA SER A 156 0.57 20.03 0.79
C SER A 156 0.19 21.43 0.30
N LYS A 157 -0.02 21.62 -1.01
CA LYS A 157 -0.49 22.90 -1.58
C LYS A 157 -1.97 23.14 -1.32
N THR A 158 -2.75 22.08 -1.14
CA THR A 158 -4.20 22.14 -0.93
C THR A 158 -4.63 21.72 0.47
N SER A 159 -3.78 20.99 1.19
CA SER A 159 -4.09 20.52 2.54
C SER A 159 -4.01 21.64 3.58
N LYS A 160 -4.89 21.55 4.57
CA LYS A 160 -4.96 22.39 5.77
C LYS A 160 -4.10 21.84 6.90
N ILE A 161 -3.65 20.59 6.81
CA ILE A 161 -2.91 19.89 7.87
C ILE A 161 -1.41 19.84 7.57
N ILE A 162 -1.01 19.29 6.42
CA ILE A 162 0.37 19.30 5.91
C ILE A 162 0.52 20.47 4.93
N THR A 163 1.54 21.30 5.14
CA THR A 163 1.88 22.46 4.32
C THR A 163 3.31 22.38 3.81
N LEU A 164 3.65 23.13 2.76
CA LEU A 164 5.02 23.17 2.23
C LEU A 164 6.08 23.59 3.26
N LYS A 165 5.71 24.32 4.32
CA LYS A 165 6.64 24.72 5.38
C LYS A 165 7.00 23.56 6.32
N ASP A 166 6.22 22.49 6.30
CA ASP A 166 6.42 21.32 7.14
C ASP A 166 7.41 20.30 6.54
N LEU A 167 7.63 20.34 5.21
CA LEU A 167 8.39 19.36 4.42
C LEU A 167 9.85 19.79 4.22
#